data_AF-A0A258M445-F1
#
_entry.id   AF-A0A258M445-F1
#
_cell.length_a   1.000
_cell.length_b   1.000
_cell.length_c   1.000
_cell.angle_alpha   90.00
_cell.angle_beta   90.00
_cell.angle_gamma   90.00
#
_symmetry.space_group_name_H-M   'P 1'
#
loop_
_entity.id
_entity.type
_entity.pdbx_description
1 polymer ?
#
loop_
_entity_poly.entity_id
_entity_poly.type
_entity_poly.pdbx_seq_one_letter_code
_entity_poly.pdbx_strand_id
1 'polypeptide(L)'
;DFVFVGDIGRPDLLEKAAGIVGTMNAGAKEMYKSINKFSALPDFIQVWPGHGAGSACGKALGAVPSTTVGYEKVRNWALQYDNDEQGFVQYLLADQPEPPKYFAMMKKLNKVDRPLLTEVPALQKLSASDLKEAMDKGMKVLDARDKVDFAAGFIPGSMNIQGNNSFATWAGWFLKYDEQFIILADESKLDDLTRKLMRIGLDNIYGYVPSTSVWTESGGKLEKANVISIEEAKKLMQEDIQIVDLRGVAEFNAGHIANADNVFVGTLPQNLDKISKDKKVVIHCQSGDRAAIGYSILVKNGFTNIANYSGGINEWVNRGEPLVS
;
A
#
# COMPACT_ATOMS: atom_id res chain seq x y z
N ASP A 1 19.94 2.19 -1.98
CA ASP A 1 19.33 1.48 -0.83
C ASP A 1 20.23 0.36 -0.33
N PHE A 2 21.33 0.72 0.34
CA PHE A 2 22.27 -0.26 0.89
C PHE A 2 22.09 -0.39 2.41
N VAL A 3 22.57 0.58 3.18
CA VAL A 3 22.38 0.64 4.64
C VAL A 3 21.34 1.71 4.96
N PHE A 4 20.39 1.37 5.84
CA PHE A 4 19.39 2.26 6.42
C PHE A 4 19.68 2.47 7.91
N VAL A 5 18.92 3.35 8.56
CA VAL A 5 18.95 3.45 10.02
C VAL A 5 18.27 2.22 10.62
N GLY A 6 19.05 1.33 11.23
CA GLY A 6 18.57 0.10 11.89
C GLY A 6 18.20 -1.05 10.94
N ASP A 7 18.42 -0.92 9.63
CA ASP A 7 18.10 -1.95 8.64
C ASP A 7 18.99 -1.87 7.39
N ILE A 8 18.76 -2.74 6.41
CA ILE A 8 19.45 -2.75 5.11
C ILE A 8 18.45 -2.94 3.94
N GLY A 9 18.91 -2.68 2.72
CA GLY A 9 18.13 -2.89 1.51
C GLY A 9 17.73 -4.35 1.29
N ARG A 10 16.50 -4.58 0.83
CA ARG A 10 16.03 -5.91 0.43
C ARG A 10 16.66 -6.37 -0.91
N PRO A 11 17.06 -7.65 -1.05
CA PRO A 11 17.72 -8.15 -2.26
C PRO A 11 16.77 -8.79 -3.29
N ASP A 12 15.48 -8.93 -2.97
CA ASP A 12 14.53 -9.77 -3.70
C ASP A 12 13.71 -9.04 -4.78
N LEU A 13 13.89 -7.72 -4.96
CA LEU A 13 13.11 -6.93 -5.92
C LEU A 13 13.33 -7.33 -7.39
N LEU A 14 14.48 -7.90 -7.76
CA LEU A 14 14.71 -8.38 -9.13
C LEU A 14 13.93 -9.67 -9.39
N GLU A 15 13.80 -10.51 -8.38
CA GLU A 15 13.10 -11.77 -8.48
C GLU A 15 11.59 -11.57 -8.37
N LYS A 16 11.12 -10.97 -7.26
CA LYS A 16 9.69 -10.82 -6.98
C LYS A 16 8.97 -9.82 -7.89
N ALA A 17 9.62 -8.70 -8.23
CA ALA A 17 8.97 -7.67 -9.05
C ALA A 17 9.32 -7.78 -10.54
N ALA A 18 10.55 -8.17 -10.90
CA ALA A 18 10.99 -8.25 -12.30
C ALA A 18 11.05 -9.68 -12.87
N GLY A 19 10.75 -10.70 -12.07
CA GLY A 19 10.66 -12.10 -12.53
C GLY A 19 12.01 -12.76 -12.84
N ILE A 20 13.13 -12.18 -12.38
CA ILE A 20 14.47 -12.73 -12.64
C ILE A 20 14.83 -13.75 -11.56
N VAL A 21 14.57 -15.02 -11.86
CA VAL A 21 14.74 -16.17 -10.94
C VAL A 21 16.19 -16.28 -10.46
N GLY A 22 16.38 -16.61 -9.17
CA GLY A 22 17.68 -16.88 -8.56
C GLY A 22 18.50 -15.64 -8.19
N THR A 23 17.94 -14.43 -8.35
CA THR A 23 18.64 -13.18 -8.04
C THR A 23 18.60 -12.83 -6.57
N MET A 24 17.58 -13.26 -5.80
CA MET A 24 17.45 -12.87 -4.40
C MET A 24 18.55 -13.46 -3.50
N ASN A 25 18.87 -14.74 -3.70
CA ASN A 25 19.94 -15.43 -2.95
C ASN A 25 21.32 -14.87 -3.32
N ALA A 26 21.56 -14.63 -4.61
CA ALA A 26 22.81 -14.01 -5.06
C ALA A 26 22.96 -12.60 -4.48
N GLY A 27 21.91 -11.78 -4.55
CA GLY A 27 21.88 -10.43 -3.99
C GLY A 27 22.07 -10.41 -2.47
N ALA A 28 21.50 -11.37 -1.74
CA ALA A 28 21.70 -11.49 -0.29
C ALA A 28 23.17 -11.78 0.07
N LYS A 29 23.85 -12.64 -0.69
CA LYS A 29 25.29 -12.92 -0.51
C LYS A 29 26.17 -11.72 -0.87
N GLU A 30 25.83 -10.99 -1.93
CA GLU A 30 26.50 -9.74 -2.29
C GLU A 30 26.30 -8.65 -1.24
N MET A 31 25.11 -8.58 -0.64
CA MET A 31 24.80 -7.70 0.46
C MET A 31 25.67 -8.01 1.68
N TYR A 32 25.81 -9.29 2.06
CA TYR A 32 26.70 -9.71 3.16
C TYR A 32 28.16 -9.24 2.93
N LYS A 33 28.69 -9.47 1.72
CA LYS A 33 30.03 -8.99 1.35
C LYS A 33 30.16 -7.47 1.43
N SER A 34 29.11 -6.75 1.06
CA SER A 34 29.08 -5.28 1.10
C SER A 34 29.01 -4.76 2.53
N ILE A 35 28.26 -5.43 3.42
CA ILE A 35 28.21 -5.13 4.86
C ILE A 35 29.58 -5.28 5.51
N ASN A 36 30.36 -6.31 5.16
CA ASN A 36 31.73 -6.47 5.65
C ASN A 36 32.67 -5.36 5.18
N LYS A 37 32.43 -4.76 3.99
CA LYS A 37 33.18 -3.56 3.56
C LYS A 37 32.74 -2.32 4.31
N PHE A 38 31.44 -2.19 4.59
CA PHE A 38 30.89 -1.09 5.35
C PHE A 38 31.40 -1.10 6.80
N SER A 39 31.52 -2.26 7.43
CA SER A 39 32.04 -2.39 8.80
C SER A 39 33.53 -2.02 8.92
N ALA A 40 34.29 -1.99 7.82
CA ALA A 40 35.67 -1.51 7.82
C ALA A 40 35.79 0.03 7.82
N LEU A 41 34.69 0.76 7.60
CA LEU A 41 34.70 2.23 7.61
C LEU A 41 34.86 2.80 9.03
N PRO A 42 35.48 3.99 9.18
CA PRO A 42 35.55 4.69 10.45
C PRO A 42 34.17 5.02 11.05
N ASP A 43 34.05 4.89 12.36
CA ASP A 43 32.78 4.99 13.08
C ASP A 43 32.11 6.37 12.99
N PHE A 44 32.88 7.44 12.80
CA PHE A 44 32.39 8.81 12.71
C PHE A 44 31.73 9.14 11.36
N ILE A 45 31.84 8.26 10.36
CA ILE A 45 31.23 8.50 9.04
C ILE A 45 29.71 8.47 9.17
N GLN A 46 29.08 9.51 8.65
CA GLN A 46 27.62 9.61 8.59
C GLN A 46 27.04 8.74 7.48
N VAL A 47 25.85 8.22 7.73
CA VAL A 47 25.07 7.43 6.79
C VAL A 47 23.77 8.17 6.49
N TRP A 48 23.60 8.51 5.21
CA TRP A 48 22.44 9.23 4.69
C TRP A 48 21.67 8.32 3.72
N PRO A 49 20.67 7.58 4.23
CA PRO A 49 19.95 6.61 3.41
C PRO A 49 19.02 7.26 2.38
N GLY A 50 18.72 6.51 1.31
CA GLY A 50 17.73 6.93 0.30
C GLY A 50 16.27 6.79 0.74
N HIS A 51 16.01 6.09 1.86
CA HIS A 51 14.67 5.84 2.40
C HIS A 51 14.68 5.84 3.94
N GLY A 52 13.50 5.97 4.55
CA GLY A 52 13.27 5.88 5.99
C GLY A 52 12.01 5.09 6.34
N ALA A 53 11.53 5.24 7.58
CA ALA A 53 10.35 4.53 8.10
C ALA A 53 9.16 4.51 7.12
N GLY A 54 8.59 3.31 6.93
CA GLY A 54 7.44 3.07 6.04
C GLY A 54 7.78 2.71 4.60
N SER A 55 9.05 2.70 4.20
CA SER A 55 9.45 2.25 2.85
C SER A 55 9.34 0.73 2.68
N ALA A 56 8.85 0.29 1.51
CA ALA A 56 8.82 -1.12 1.12
C ALA A 56 10.20 -1.66 0.65
N CYS A 57 11.25 -0.82 0.65
CA CYS A 57 12.62 -1.20 0.26
C CYS A 57 13.41 -1.91 1.38
N GLY A 58 12.85 -2.02 2.59
CA GLY A 58 13.40 -2.80 3.69
C GLY A 58 12.30 -3.28 4.64
N LYS A 59 12.70 -3.90 5.74
CA LYS A 59 11.77 -4.54 6.70
C LYS A 59 11.30 -3.58 7.78
N ALA A 60 12.22 -2.85 8.39
CA ALA A 60 11.97 -2.08 9.62
C ALA A 60 12.89 -0.85 9.70
N LEU A 61 12.78 0.05 8.72
CA LEU A 61 13.58 1.28 8.68
C LEU A 61 13.23 2.21 9.86
N GLY A 62 14.26 2.77 10.49
CA GLY A 62 14.11 3.76 11.56
C GLY A 62 13.47 5.07 11.09
N ALA A 63 12.82 5.77 12.03
CA ALA A 63 12.22 7.09 11.81
C ALA A 63 13.23 8.26 11.93
N VAL A 64 14.48 7.96 12.29
CA VAL A 64 15.58 8.94 12.37
C VAL A 64 16.17 9.12 10.97
N PRO A 65 16.44 10.36 10.51
CA PRO A 65 16.77 10.62 9.11
C PRO A 65 18.19 10.21 8.69
N SER A 66 19.11 10.06 9.63
CA SER A 66 20.50 9.65 9.39
C SER A 66 21.11 8.98 10.62
N THR A 67 22.26 8.34 10.43
CA THR A 67 22.98 7.61 11.49
C THR A 67 24.50 7.70 11.25
N THR A 68 25.30 6.95 11.99
CA THR A 68 26.73 6.80 11.75
C THR A 68 27.10 5.33 11.60
N VAL A 69 28.24 5.08 10.93
CA VAL A 69 28.81 3.73 10.81
C VAL A 69 28.96 3.09 12.19
N GLY A 70 29.48 3.83 13.18
CA GLY A 70 29.67 3.32 14.53
C GLY A 70 28.37 2.90 15.21
N TYR A 71 27.31 3.70 15.06
CA TYR A 71 26.00 3.39 15.64
C TYR A 71 25.39 2.14 14.98
N GLU A 72 25.45 2.03 13.65
CA GLU A 72 24.91 0.88 12.94
C GLU A 72 25.68 -0.41 13.25
N LYS A 73 27.01 -0.38 13.43
CA LYS A 73 27.77 -1.55 13.89
C LYS A 73 27.23 -2.13 15.19
N VAL A 74 26.80 -1.27 16.10
CA VAL A 74 26.31 -1.67 17.42
C VAL A 74 24.84 -2.08 17.40
N ARG A 75 24.01 -1.46 16.55
CA ARG A 75 22.54 -1.56 16.66
C ARG A 75 21.84 -2.17 15.45
N ASN A 76 22.46 -2.19 14.28
CA ASN A 76 21.86 -2.74 13.08
C ASN A 76 21.99 -4.26 13.11
N TRP A 77 20.86 -4.96 12.97
CA TRP A 77 20.81 -6.42 12.98
C TRP A 77 21.74 -7.04 11.92
N ALA A 78 21.89 -6.37 10.77
CA ALA A 78 22.69 -6.86 9.65
C ALA A 78 24.19 -6.97 9.98
N LEU A 79 24.64 -6.21 10.97
CA LEU A 79 26.04 -6.17 11.42
C LEU A 79 26.29 -7.13 12.62
N GLN A 80 25.31 -7.95 13.00
CA GLN A 80 25.43 -8.91 14.11
C GLN A 80 25.70 -10.36 13.66
N TYR A 81 25.90 -10.59 12.36
CA TYR A 81 26.10 -11.92 11.75
C TYR A 81 27.57 -12.17 11.40
N ASP A 82 28.49 -11.90 12.33
CA ASP A 82 29.92 -12.11 12.13
C ASP A 82 30.22 -13.57 11.77
N ASN A 83 30.80 -13.78 10.59
CA ASN A 83 31.12 -15.09 10.02
C ASN A 83 29.92 -16.04 9.80
N ASP A 84 28.68 -15.56 9.90
CA ASP A 84 27.45 -16.32 9.63
C ASP A 84 26.70 -15.79 8.40
N GLU A 85 27.26 -16.03 7.21
CA GLU A 85 26.62 -15.66 5.93
C GLU A 85 25.27 -16.38 5.76
N GLN A 86 25.14 -17.63 6.22
CA GLN A 86 23.94 -18.42 6.01
C GLN A 86 22.76 -17.89 6.85
N GLY A 87 22.98 -17.65 8.14
CA GLY A 87 21.99 -17.05 9.02
C GLY A 87 21.61 -15.65 8.54
N PHE A 88 22.58 -14.86 8.07
CA PHE A 88 22.31 -13.54 7.48
C PHE A 88 21.36 -13.64 6.27
N VAL A 89 21.67 -14.53 5.32
CA VAL A 89 20.86 -14.70 4.10
C VAL A 89 19.44 -15.18 4.46
N GLN A 90 19.34 -16.15 5.36
CA GLN A 90 18.05 -16.66 5.82
C GLN A 90 17.23 -15.55 6.48
N TYR A 91 17.83 -14.79 7.40
CA TYR A 91 17.15 -13.69 8.05
C TYR A 91 16.75 -12.64 7.02
N LEU A 92 17.66 -12.15 6.18
CA LEU A 92 17.39 -11.10 5.19
C LEU A 92 16.21 -11.45 4.27
N LEU A 93 16.07 -12.72 3.88
CA LEU A 93 15.03 -13.14 2.94
C LEU A 93 13.68 -13.44 3.62
N ALA A 94 13.65 -13.70 4.93
CA ALA A 94 12.42 -13.92 5.68
C ALA A 94 11.60 -12.61 5.81
N ASP A 95 10.27 -12.71 5.84
CA ASP A 95 9.34 -11.62 6.20
C ASP A 95 9.55 -10.27 5.49
N GLN A 96 10.09 -10.30 4.26
CA GLN A 96 10.16 -9.11 3.42
C GLN A 96 8.75 -8.68 3.00
N PRO A 97 8.42 -7.37 3.04
CA PRO A 97 7.09 -6.91 2.63
C PRO A 97 6.84 -7.25 1.16
N GLU A 98 5.58 -7.38 0.75
CA GLU A 98 5.27 -7.59 -0.67
C GLU A 98 5.69 -6.35 -1.50
N PRO A 99 6.47 -6.50 -2.58
CA PRO A 99 6.90 -5.37 -3.37
C PRO A 99 5.73 -4.84 -4.21
N PRO A 100 5.49 -3.51 -4.23
CA PRO A 100 4.47 -2.94 -5.08
C PRO A 100 4.64 -3.31 -6.55
N LYS A 101 3.53 -3.64 -7.22
CA LYS A 101 3.53 -4.05 -8.64
C LYS A 101 4.24 -3.04 -9.55
N TYR A 102 4.13 -1.75 -9.24
CA TYR A 102 4.76 -0.70 -10.03
C TYR A 102 6.30 -0.64 -9.94
N PHE A 103 6.95 -1.35 -9.02
CA PHE A 103 8.42 -1.34 -8.93
C PHE A 103 9.07 -1.87 -10.21
N ALA A 104 8.44 -2.84 -10.88
CA ALA A 104 8.86 -3.31 -12.20
C ALA A 104 8.86 -2.17 -13.23
N MET A 105 7.81 -1.34 -13.20
CA MET A 105 7.70 -0.17 -14.07
C MET A 105 8.76 0.87 -13.73
N MET A 106 9.04 1.14 -12.45
CA MET A 106 10.08 2.09 -12.06
C MET A 106 11.46 1.67 -12.55
N LYS A 107 11.78 0.38 -12.49
CA LYS A 107 13.03 -0.15 -13.05
C LYS A 107 13.13 0.05 -14.57
N LYS A 108 12.01 -0.02 -15.28
CA LYS A 108 11.96 0.29 -16.72
C LYS A 108 12.13 1.79 -16.96
N LEU A 109 11.34 2.63 -16.29
CA LEU A 109 11.30 4.07 -16.50
C LEU A 109 12.59 4.78 -16.08
N ASN A 110 13.32 4.27 -15.08
CA ASN A 110 14.60 4.84 -14.64
C ASN A 110 15.79 4.47 -15.55
N LYS A 111 15.58 3.63 -16.58
CA LYS A 111 16.62 3.19 -17.53
C LYS A 111 16.47 3.78 -18.92
N VAL A 112 15.38 4.49 -19.18
CA VAL A 112 15.08 5.08 -20.48
C VAL A 112 15.03 6.60 -20.34
N ASP A 113 15.41 7.31 -21.41
CA ASP A 113 15.23 8.75 -21.44
C ASP A 113 13.75 9.07 -21.45
N ARG A 114 13.35 10.01 -20.59
CA ARG A 114 11.98 10.49 -20.45
C ARG A 114 11.96 12.01 -20.50
N PRO A 115 10.89 12.62 -21.04
CA PRO A 115 10.69 14.06 -20.92
C PRO A 115 10.73 14.51 -19.47
N LEU A 116 11.47 15.58 -19.19
CA LEU A 116 11.49 16.20 -17.87
C LEU A 116 10.17 16.94 -17.64
N LEU A 117 9.43 16.54 -16.62
CA LEU A 117 8.24 17.27 -16.16
C LEU A 117 8.69 18.33 -15.15
N THR A 118 8.69 19.60 -15.57
CA THR A 118 9.15 20.73 -14.75
C THR A 118 8.06 21.31 -13.86
N GLU A 119 6.80 21.01 -14.15
CA GLU A 119 5.64 21.48 -13.41
C GLU A 119 4.55 20.40 -13.35
N VAL A 120 3.60 20.57 -12.43
CA VAL A 120 2.43 19.70 -12.34
C VAL A 120 1.47 20.07 -13.46
N PRO A 121 1.04 19.11 -14.30
CA PRO A 121 0.12 19.41 -15.40
C PRO A 121 -1.23 19.87 -14.85
N ALA A 122 -1.79 20.89 -15.50
CA ALA A 122 -3.17 21.31 -15.23
C ALA A 122 -4.12 20.21 -15.72
N LEU A 123 -4.88 19.64 -14.79
CA LEU A 123 -5.86 18.60 -15.11
C LEU A 123 -7.16 19.24 -15.61
N GLN A 124 -7.77 18.63 -16.62
CA GLN A 124 -9.09 19.03 -17.09
C GLN A 124 -10.15 18.71 -16.03
N LYS A 125 -10.97 19.70 -15.67
CA LYS A 125 -12.20 19.49 -14.90
C LYS A 125 -13.26 18.85 -15.79
N LEU A 126 -13.77 17.70 -15.39
CA LEU A 126 -14.79 16.97 -16.12
C LEU A 126 -16.19 17.46 -15.76
N SER A 127 -17.06 17.58 -16.76
CA SER A 127 -18.48 17.77 -16.54
C SER A 127 -19.16 16.45 -16.11
N ALA A 128 -20.42 16.55 -15.66
CA ALA A 128 -21.24 15.40 -15.31
C ALA A 128 -21.41 14.41 -16.50
N SER A 129 -21.54 14.93 -17.72
CA SER A 129 -21.60 14.10 -18.93
C SER A 129 -20.26 13.45 -19.26
N ASP A 130 -19.14 14.18 -19.16
CA ASP A 130 -17.81 13.64 -19.45
C ASP A 130 -17.44 12.53 -18.48
N LEU A 131 -17.73 12.71 -17.18
CA LEU A 131 -17.54 11.70 -16.14
C LEU A 131 -18.31 10.43 -16.49
N LYS A 132 -19.61 10.56 -16.79
CA LYS A 132 -20.47 9.42 -17.10
C LYS A 132 -20.00 8.67 -18.34
N GLU A 133 -19.70 9.39 -19.43
CA GLU A 133 -19.21 8.79 -20.66
C GLU A 133 -17.88 8.05 -20.45
N ALA A 134 -16.95 8.63 -19.70
CA ALA A 134 -15.68 7.99 -19.38
C ALA A 134 -15.87 6.73 -18.52
N MET A 135 -16.75 6.77 -17.52
CA MET A 135 -17.09 5.61 -16.70
C MET A 135 -17.77 4.50 -17.50
N ASP A 136 -18.68 4.84 -18.42
CA ASP A 136 -19.35 3.87 -19.31
C ASP A 136 -18.34 3.17 -20.24
N LYS A 137 -17.24 3.85 -20.60
CA LYS A 137 -16.08 3.27 -21.30
C LYS A 137 -15.15 2.44 -20.39
N GLY A 138 -15.49 2.27 -19.12
CA GLY A 138 -14.73 1.49 -18.14
C GLY A 138 -13.60 2.26 -17.46
N MET A 139 -13.53 3.58 -17.62
CA MET A 139 -12.48 4.38 -16.99
C MET A 139 -12.59 4.34 -15.46
N LYS A 140 -11.44 4.16 -14.80
CA LYS A 140 -11.38 4.06 -13.34
C LYS A 140 -11.49 5.45 -12.71
N VAL A 141 -12.29 5.55 -11.66
CA VAL A 141 -12.35 6.72 -10.78
C VAL A 141 -11.58 6.42 -9.50
N LEU A 142 -10.52 7.18 -9.27
CA LEU A 142 -9.72 7.16 -8.06
C LEU A 142 -10.28 8.20 -7.08
N ASP A 143 -11.03 7.74 -6.08
CA ASP A 143 -11.61 8.59 -5.06
C ASP A 143 -10.57 8.88 -3.97
N ALA A 144 -9.99 10.08 -4.02
CA ALA A 144 -8.92 10.50 -3.11
C ALA A 144 -9.43 11.16 -1.82
N ARG A 145 -10.75 11.20 -1.60
CA ARG A 145 -11.35 11.73 -0.38
C ARG A 145 -11.01 10.87 0.83
N ASP A 146 -11.24 11.43 2.02
CA ASP A 146 -11.12 10.69 3.27
C ASP A 146 -12.09 9.50 3.29
N LYS A 147 -11.67 8.40 3.94
CA LYS A 147 -12.45 7.16 4.02
C LYS A 147 -13.83 7.35 4.68
N VAL A 148 -13.99 8.33 5.56
CA VAL A 148 -15.28 8.69 6.18
C VAL A 148 -16.21 9.32 5.16
N ASP A 149 -15.72 10.28 4.36
CA ASP A 149 -16.48 10.91 3.28
C ASP A 149 -16.85 9.91 2.19
N PHE A 150 -15.92 9.00 1.86
CA PHE A 150 -16.17 7.88 0.98
C PHE A 150 -17.29 6.98 1.53
N ALA A 151 -17.18 6.56 2.79
CA ALA A 151 -18.16 5.68 3.41
C ALA A 151 -19.56 6.31 3.49
N ALA A 152 -19.64 7.62 3.72
CA ALA A 152 -20.90 8.36 3.77
C ALA A 152 -21.61 8.46 2.41
N GLY A 153 -20.87 8.39 1.31
CA GLY A 153 -21.40 8.44 -0.05
C GLY A 153 -20.30 8.45 -1.12
N PHE A 154 -20.25 7.41 -1.96
CA PHE A 154 -19.28 7.27 -3.04
C PHE A 154 -19.92 6.96 -4.38
N ILE A 155 -19.21 7.28 -5.47
CA ILE A 155 -19.64 6.97 -6.83
C ILE A 155 -19.48 5.46 -7.06
N PRO A 156 -20.55 4.73 -7.45
CA PRO A 156 -20.47 3.30 -7.71
C PRO A 156 -19.30 2.92 -8.62
N GLY A 157 -18.51 1.93 -8.21
CA GLY A 157 -17.34 1.45 -8.96
C GLY A 157 -16.07 2.30 -8.81
N SER A 158 -16.10 3.40 -8.06
CA SER A 158 -14.89 4.14 -7.68
C SER A 158 -14.04 3.35 -6.67
N MET A 159 -12.74 3.60 -6.67
CA MET A 159 -11.79 3.01 -5.72
C MET A 159 -11.33 4.09 -4.75
N ASN A 160 -11.53 3.89 -3.45
CA ASN A 160 -11.03 4.83 -2.45
C ASN A 160 -9.55 4.59 -2.20
N ILE A 161 -8.71 5.52 -2.64
CA ILE A 161 -7.32 5.61 -2.21
C ILE A 161 -7.13 7.00 -1.67
N GLN A 162 -7.23 7.15 -0.36
CA GLN A 162 -7.14 8.45 0.29
C GLN A 162 -5.87 9.21 -0.10
N GLY A 163 -6.01 10.52 -0.30
CA GLY A 163 -4.95 11.46 -0.66
C GLY A 163 -3.88 11.73 0.41
N ASN A 164 -3.48 10.72 1.18
CA ASN A 164 -2.48 10.80 2.24
C ASN A 164 -1.06 10.47 1.72
N ASN A 165 -0.11 10.19 2.61
CA ASN A 165 1.27 9.87 2.24
C ASN A 165 1.42 8.51 1.52
N SER A 166 0.45 7.61 1.67
CA SER A 166 0.43 6.31 1.00
C SER A 166 -0.30 6.32 -0.35
N PHE A 167 -0.83 7.48 -0.77
CA PHE A 167 -1.64 7.62 -1.99
C PHE A 167 -0.94 7.05 -3.24
N ALA A 168 0.29 7.51 -3.52
CA ALA A 168 1.05 7.02 -4.67
C ALA A 168 1.33 5.53 -4.59
N THR A 169 1.71 5.03 -3.40
CA THR A 169 1.99 3.61 -3.19
C THR A 169 0.79 2.75 -3.57
N TRP A 170 -0.39 3.07 -3.06
CA TRP A 170 -1.61 2.32 -3.36
C TRP A 170 -2.10 2.53 -4.79
N ALA A 171 -1.99 3.73 -5.36
CA ALA A 171 -2.27 3.95 -6.77
C ALA A 171 -1.39 3.04 -7.66
N GLY A 172 -0.10 2.94 -7.35
CA GLY A 172 0.85 2.04 -8.01
C GLY A 172 0.58 0.55 -7.81
N TRP A 173 -0.22 0.15 -6.82
CA TRP A 173 -0.67 -1.24 -6.66
C TRP A 173 -1.81 -1.61 -7.61
N PHE A 174 -2.70 -0.67 -7.94
CA PHE A 174 -3.98 -0.98 -8.59
C PHE A 174 -4.15 -0.37 -9.99
N LEU A 175 -3.45 0.71 -10.30
CA LEU A 175 -3.51 1.36 -11.60
C LEU A 175 -2.44 0.80 -12.54
N LYS A 176 -2.78 0.77 -13.82
CA LYS A 176 -1.83 0.48 -14.89
C LYS A 176 -1.36 1.78 -15.51
N TYR A 177 -0.17 1.73 -16.10
CA TYR A 177 0.53 2.91 -16.64
C TYR A 177 0.11 3.23 -18.07
N ASP A 178 -0.49 2.28 -18.76
CA ASP A 178 -1.01 2.37 -20.13
C ASP A 178 -2.51 2.75 -20.17
N GLU A 179 -3.15 2.85 -19.02
CA GLU A 179 -4.56 3.20 -18.88
C GLU A 179 -4.72 4.61 -18.29
N GLN A 180 -5.67 5.37 -18.84
CA GLN A 180 -6.09 6.64 -18.24
C GLN A 180 -7.06 6.41 -17.07
N PHE A 181 -7.08 7.35 -16.14
CA PHE A 181 -7.97 7.33 -14.98
C PHE A 181 -8.38 8.75 -14.57
N ILE A 182 -9.47 8.83 -13.79
CA ILE A 182 -10.04 10.06 -13.27
C ILE A 182 -9.69 10.19 -11.80
N ILE A 183 -9.37 11.39 -11.34
CA ILE A 183 -9.21 11.70 -9.92
C ILE A 183 -10.49 12.35 -9.40
N LEU A 184 -11.04 11.83 -8.30
CA LEU A 184 -12.07 12.52 -7.52
C LEU A 184 -11.41 13.12 -6.27
N ALA A 185 -11.24 14.44 -6.28
CA ALA A 185 -10.61 15.19 -5.21
C ALA A 185 -10.97 16.67 -5.28
N ASP A 186 -10.97 17.35 -4.13
CA ASP A 186 -11.06 18.80 -4.09
C ASP A 186 -9.91 19.47 -4.88
N GLU A 187 -10.21 20.59 -5.54
CA GLU A 187 -9.26 21.31 -6.40
C GLU A 187 -7.98 21.71 -5.65
N SER A 188 -8.08 22.05 -4.36
CA SER A 188 -6.93 22.41 -3.53
C SER A 188 -5.94 21.26 -3.30
N LYS A 189 -6.35 20.02 -3.58
CA LYS A 189 -5.50 18.81 -3.40
C LYS A 189 -4.84 18.35 -4.69
N LEU A 190 -5.26 18.86 -5.85
CA LEU A 190 -4.82 18.32 -7.13
C LEU A 190 -3.32 18.46 -7.37
N ASP A 191 -2.68 19.57 -6.96
CA ASP A 191 -1.22 19.72 -7.11
C ASP A 191 -0.47 18.61 -6.37
N ASP A 192 -0.78 18.41 -5.09
CA ASP A 192 -0.13 17.41 -4.25
C ASP A 192 -0.36 15.99 -4.78
N LEU A 193 -1.60 15.64 -5.11
CA LEU A 193 -1.97 14.30 -5.60
C LEU A 193 -1.31 13.99 -6.95
N THR A 194 -1.36 14.94 -7.88
CA THR A 194 -0.77 14.78 -9.22
C THR A 194 0.75 14.65 -9.10
N ARG A 195 1.39 15.50 -8.28
CA ARG A 195 2.83 15.42 -8.00
C ARG A 195 3.25 14.08 -7.40
N LYS A 196 2.45 13.54 -6.47
CA LYS A 196 2.66 12.21 -5.88
C LYS A 196 2.63 11.10 -6.96
N LEU A 197 1.69 11.15 -7.89
CA LEU A 197 1.57 10.17 -8.98
C LEU A 197 2.67 10.32 -10.03
N MET A 198 3.04 11.55 -10.40
CA MET A 198 4.16 11.83 -11.32
C MET A 198 5.48 11.25 -10.80
N ARG A 199 5.73 11.30 -9.49
CA ARG A 199 6.96 10.74 -8.87
C ARG A 199 7.08 9.24 -9.05
N ILE A 200 5.96 8.55 -9.26
CA ILE A 200 5.93 7.14 -9.61
C ILE A 200 5.57 6.93 -11.08
N GLY A 201 5.62 7.95 -11.95
CA GLY A 201 5.31 7.83 -13.37
C GLY A 201 3.87 7.47 -13.72
N LEU A 202 2.91 7.58 -12.79
CA LEU A 202 1.47 7.46 -13.05
C LEU A 202 0.89 8.83 -13.47
N ASP A 203 1.39 9.38 -14.56
CA ASP A 203 1.12 10.75 -15.01
C ASP A 203 0.08 10.86 -16.14
N ASN A 204 -0.46 9.73 -16.62
CA ASN A 204 -1.50 9.67 -17.66
C ASN A 204 -2.93 9.85 -17.09
N ILE A 205 -3.18 11.00 -16.48
CA ILE A 205 -4.48 11.32 -15.85
C ILE A 205 -5.43 11.91 -16.90
N TYR A 206 -6.65 11.39 -17.01
CA TYR A 206 -7.67 11.86 -17.96
C TYR A 206 -8.22 13.23 -17.58
N GLY A 207 -8.48 13.42 -16.29
CA GLY A 207 -9.10 14.61 -15.74
C GLY A 207 -9.49 14.38 -14.28
N TYR A 208 -10.20 15.35 -13.71
CA TYR A 208 -10.67 15.26 -12.34
C TYR A 208 -12.13 15.71 -12.20
N VAL A 209 -12.76 15.29 -11.11
CA VAL A 209 -14.02 15.85 -10.61
C VAL A 209 -13.84 16.33 -9.17
N PRO A 210 -14.35 17.52 -8.80
CA PRO A 210 -14.10 18.13 -7.48
C PRO A 210 -14.84 17.43 -6.34
N SER A 211 -15.97 16.78 -6.63
CA SER A 211 -16.83 16.17 -5.62
C SER A 211 -17.74 15.11 -6.25
N THR A 212 -18.43 14.35 -5.40
CA THR A 212 -19.47 13.40 -5.82
C THR A 212 -20.73 14.08 -6.34
N SER A 213 -20.90 15.41 -6.16
CA SER A 213 -22.09 16.11 -6.66
C SER A 213 -22.18 16.04 -8.18
N VAL A 214 -21.03 16.08 -8.87
CA VAL A 214 -20.94 15.93 -10.33
C VAL A 214 -21.61 14.65 -10.82
N TRP A 215 -21.47 13.55 -10.06
CA TRP A 215 -22.17 12.30 -10.37
C TRP A 215 -23.68 12.42 -10.14
N THR A 216 -24.10 12.99 -9.01
CA THR A 216 -25.53 13.13 -8.70
C THR A 216 -26.26 14.11 -9.62
N GLU A 217 -25.57 15.13 -10.13
CA GLU A 217 -26.07 16.07 -11.13
C GLU A 217 -26.37 15.38 -12.48
N SER A 218 -25.66 14.28 -12.79
CA SER A 218 -25.97 13.41 -13.95
C SER A 218 -27.14 12.44 -13.71
N GLY A 219 -27.81 12.52 -12.55
CA GLY A 219 -28.82 11.57 -12.10
C GLY A 219 -28.26 10.29 -11.48
N GLY A 220 -26.94 10.22 -11.28
CA GLY A 220 -26.27 9.11 -10.61
C GLY A 220 -26.64 9.01 -9.13
N LYS A 221 -26.70 7.79 -8.60
CA LYS A 221 -26.90 7.54 -7.16
C LYS A 221 -25.58 7.17 -6.52
N LEU A 222 -25.35 7.67 -5.31
CA LEU A 222 -24.20 7.28 -4.50
C LEU A 222 -24.50 5.99 -3.74
N GLU A 223 -23.47 5.19 -3.53
CA GLU A 223 -23.48 4.06 -2.60
C GLU A 223 -22.87 4.48 -1.26
N LYS A 224 -23.19 3.73 -0.20
CA LYS A 224 -22.64 3.93 1.14
C LYS A 224 -21.88 2.70 1.57
N ALA A 225 -20.76 2.90 2.27
CA ALA A 225 -20.02 1.78 2.83
C ALA A 225 -20.67 1.33 4.15
N ASN A 226 -20.79 0.01 4.32
CA ASN A 226 -21.22 -0.59 5.57
C ASN A 226 -20.05 -0.59 6.57
N VAL A 227 -19.80 0.56 7.19
CA VAL A 227 -18.78 0.70 8.24
C VAL A 227 -19.41 0.36 9.60
N ILE A 228 -18.78 -0.54 10.33
CA ILE A 228 -19.28 -1.03 11.63
C ILE A 228 -18.35 -0.59 12.77
N SER A 229 -18.93 -0.41 13.96
CA SER A 229 -18.21 -0.17 15.21
C SER A 229 -17.54 -1.43 15.76
N ILE A 230 -16.64 -1.28 16.74
CA ILE A 230 -16.03 -2.42 17.44
C ILE A 230 -17.09 -3.30 18.12
N GLU A 231 -18.14 -2.72 18.68
CA GLU A 231 -19.17 -3.51 19.37
C GLU A 231 -20.00 -4.36 18.39
N GLU A 232 -20.31 -3.80 17.22
CA GLU A 232 -20.96 -4.53 16.14
C GLU A 232 -20.03 -5.61 15.56
N ALA A 233 -18.74 -5.30 15.38
CA ALA A 233 -17.75 -6.27 14.92
C ALA A 233 -17.66 -7.45 15.90
N LYS A 234 -17.52 -7.19 17.19
CA LYS A 234 -17.49 -8.22 18.24
C LYS A 234 -18.75 -9.07 18.26
N LYS A 235 -19.93 -8.44 18.11
CA LYS A 235 -21.21 -9.16 18.01
C LYS A 235 -21.23 -10.09 16.79
N LEU A 236 -20.82 -9.60 15.62
CA LEU A 236 -20.77 -10.41 14.40
C LEU A 236 -19.76 -11.56 14.50
N MET A 237 -18.62 -11.34 15.17
CA MET A 237 -17.58 -12.36 15.37
C MET A 237 -18.01 -13.52 16.29
N GLN A 238 -19.17 -13.43 16.95
CA GLN A 238 -19.79 -14.54 17.68
C GLN A 238 -20.68 -15.43 16.79
N GLU A 239 -20.97 -15.00 15.56
CA GLU A 239 -21.74 -15.74 14.56
C GLU A 239 -20.80 -16.56 13.63
N ASP A 240 -21.36 -17.37 12.73
CA ASP A 240 -20.59 -18.02 11.67
C ASP A 240 -20.29 -17.02 10.53
N ILE A 241 -19.20 -16.27 10.69
CA ILE A 241 -18.74 -15.25 9.73
C ILE A 241 -17.32 -15.55 9.24
N GLN A 242 -16.90 -14.84 8.19
CA GLN A 242 -15.49 -14.75 7.82
C GLN A 242 -14.90 -13.44 8.35
N ILE A 243 -13.73 -13.50 8.99
CA ILE A 243 -12.95 -12.32 9.37
C ILE A 243 -11.75 -12.25 8.43
N VAL A 244 -11.52 -11.10 7.79
CA VAL A 244 -10.44 -10.93 6.81
C VAL A 244 -9.54 -9.79 7.21
N ASP A 245 -8.28 -10.12 7.51
CA ASP A 245 -7.22 -9.15 7.76
C ASP A 245 -6.53 -8.78 6.44
N LEU A 246 -6.69 -7.52 6.06
CA LEU A 246 -6.15 -6.96 4.81
C LEU A 246 -4.71 -6.44 4.92
N ARG A 247 -4.06 -6.60 6.08
CA ARG A 247 -2.64 -6.23 6.30
C ARG A 247 -1.69 -7.20 5.59
N GLY A 248 -0.41 -6.83 5.53
CA GLY A 248 0.63 -7.72 5.01
C GLY A 248 0.88 -8.90 5.96
N VAL A 249 1.43 -9.99 5.42
CA VAL A 249 1.67 -11.23 6.19
C VAL A 249 2.54 -11.01 7.44
N ALA A 250 3.55 -10.13 7.36
CA ALA A 250 4.40 -9.82 8.51
C ALA A 250 3.62 -9.14 9.64
N GLU A 251 2.70 -8.22 9.31
CA GLU A 251 1.84 -7.56 10.31
C GLU A 251 0.83 -8.54 10.92
N PHE A 252 0.34 -9.49 10.12
CA PHE A 252 -0.57 -10.55 10.57
C PHE A 252 0.13 -11.53 11.53
N ASN A 253 1.30 -12.02 11.15
CA ASN A 253 2.11 -12.93 11.96
C ASN A 253 2.58 -12.31 13.28
N ALA A 254 2.79 -10.99 13.32
CA ALA A 254 3.12 -10.27 14.55
C ALA A 254 1.96 -10.20 15.54
N GLY A 255 0.73 -10.44 15.09
CA GLY A 255 -0.47 -10.48 15.92
C GLY A 255 -1.72 -10.09 15.13
N HIS A 256 -2.79 -10.89 15.22
CA HIS A 256 -4.05 -10.70 14.49
C HIS A 256 -5.27 -11.09 15.34
N ILE A 257 -6.46 -10.71 14.87
CA ILE A 257 -7.73 -11.10 15.51
C ILE A 257 -7.92 -12.61 15.33
N ALA A 258 -8.37 -13.31 16.37
CA ALA A 258 -8.57 -14.75 16.33
C ALA A 258 -9.51 -15.17 15.18
N ASN A 259 -9.16 -16.28 14.51
CA ASN A 259 -9.88 -16.83 13.36
C ASN A 259 -9.93 -15.93 12.10
N ALA A 260 -9.07 -14.92 12.01
CA ALA A 260 -8.96 -14.10 10.81
C ALA A 260 -8.15 -14.79 9.70
N ASP A 261 -8.66 -14.73 8.47
CA ASP A 261 -7.90 -15.07 7.26
C ASP A 261 -7.05 -13.88 6.81
N ASN A 262 -5.77 -14.08 6.52
CA ASN A 262 -4.95 -13.03 5.91
C ASN A 262 -5.13 -12.99 4.39
N VAL A 263 -5.72 -11.90 3.89
CA VAL A 263 -5.82 -11.62 2.45
C VAL A 263 -5.33 -10.21 2.18
N PHE A 264 -4.03 -10.07 1.89
CA PHE A 264 -3.42 -8.76 1.69
C PHE A 264 -4.13 -7.93 0.61
N VAL A 265 -4.46 -6.67 0.93
CA VAL A 265 -5.23 -5.79 0.03
C VAL A 265 -4.59 -5.60 -1.35
N GLY A 266 -3.25 -5.57 -1.44
CA GLY A 266 -2.53 -5.39 -2.71
C GLY A 266 -2.69 -6.56 -3.69
N THR A 267 -3.01 -7.76 -3.18
CA THR A 267 -3.26 -8.97 -3.96
C THR A 267 -4.73 -9.41 -3.93
N LEU A 268 -5.59 -8.70 -3.20
CA LEU A 268 -7.02 -8.99 -3.09
C LEU A 268 -7.72 -9.17 -4.44
N PRO A 269 -7.47 -8.34 -5.50
CA PRO A 269 -8.13 -8.56 -6.79
C PRO A 269 -7.79 -9.91 -7.45
N GLN A 270 -6.68 -10.56 -7.07
CA GLN A 270 -6.28 -11.89 -7.55
C GLN A 270 -6.77 -13.03 -6.63
N ASN A 271 -7.35 -12.70 -5.48
CA ASN A 271 -7.72 -13.64 -4.42
C ASN A 271 -9.19 -13.45 -3.99
N LEU A 272 -10.06 -13.00 -4.90
CA LEU A 272 -11.48 -12.78 -4.61
C LEU A 272 -12.20 -14.09 -4.26
N ASP A 273 -11.71 -15.22 -4.75
CA ASP A 273 -12.16 -16.58 -4.43
C ASP A 273 -11.96 -16.95 -2.96
N LYS A 274 -11.05 -16.28 -2.25
CA LYS A 274 -10.83 -16.47 -0.81
C LYS A 274 -11.85 -15.74 0.05
N ILE A 275 -12.68 -14.88 -0.54
CA ILE A 275 -13.67 -14.10 0.19
C ILE A 275 -15.04 -14.76 -0.01
N SER A 276 -15.69 -15.12 1.08
CA SER A 276 -16.99 -15.78 1.03
C SER A 276 -18.06 -14.85 0.46
N LYS A 277 -18.92 -15.39 -0.41
CA LYS A 277 -20.18 -14.75 -0.83
C LYS A 277 -21.39 -15.23 -0.04
N ASP A 278 -21.25 -16.33 0.71
CA ASP A 278 -22.35 -17.02 1.38
C ASP A 278 -22.46 -16.65 2.87
N LYS A 279 -21.34 -16.24 3.49
CA LYS A 279 -21.28 -15.80 4.89
C LYS A 279 -21.16 -14.29 4.98
N LYS A 280 -21.51 -13.67 6.11
CA LYS A 280 -21.10 -12.27 6.35
C LYS A 280 -19.58 -12.21 6.42
N VAL A 281 -18.99 -11.16 5.87
CA VAL A 281 -17.54 -10.94 5.88
C VAL A 281 -17.23 -9.65 6.61
N VAL A 282 -16.44 -9.74 7.69
CA VAL A 282 -15.88 -8.57 8.37
C VAL A 282 -14.46 -8.36 7.88
N ILE A 283 -14.21 -7.26 7.18
CA ILE A 283 -12.86 -6.87 6.77
C ILE A 283 -12.29 -5.86 7.75
N HIS A 284 -10.98 -5.93 7.99
CA HIS A 284 -10.26 -4.92 8.75
C HIS A 284 -8.82 -4.78 8.26
N CYS A 285 -8.12 -3.76 8.75
CA CYS A 285 -6.68 -3.64 8.60
C CYS A 285 -6.07 -3.01 9.87
N GLN A 286 -4.98 -2.25 9.76
CA GLN A 286 -4.39 -1.56 10.92
C GLN A 286 -5.26 -0.42 11.46
N SER A 287 -5.79 0.43 10.57
CA SER A 287 -6.45 1.70 10.93
C SER A 287 -7.53 2.17 9.94
N GLY A 288 -8.01 1.28 9.06
CA GLY A 288 -9.14 1.52 8.16
C GLY A 288 -8.78 1.88 6.71
N ASP A 289 -7.64 2.49 6.41
CA ASP A 289 -7.33 2.98 5.04
C ASP A 289 -7.32 1.83 4.01
N ARG A 290 -6.59 0.75 4.32
CA ARG A 290 -6.58 -0.47 3.47
C ARG A 290 -7.93 -1.18 3.45
N ALA A 291 -8.74 -1.01 4.49
CA ALA A 291 -10.07 -1.61 4.54
C ALA A 291 -11.06 -0.85 3.65
N ALA A 292 -10.94 0.46 3.53
CA ALA A 292 -11.70 1.25 2.56
C ALA A 292 -11.32 0.89 1.10
N ILE A 293 -10.02 0.73 0.81
CA ILE A 293 -9.55 0.18 -0.48
C ILE A 293 -10.19 -1.19 -0.73
N GLY A 294 -10.04 -2.13 0.22
CA GLY A 294 -10.58 -3.48 0.13
C GLY A 294 -12.09 -3.50 -0.08
N TYR A 295 -12.84 -2.67 0.66
CA TYR A 295 -14.28 -2.51 0.51
C TYR A 295 -14.65 -2.09 -0.92
N SER A 296 -13.98 -1.07 -1.46
CA SER A 296 -14.23 -0.59 -2.82
C SER A 296 -13.95 -1.66 -3.89
N ILE A 297 -12.91 -2.49 -3.69
CA ILE A 297 -12.60 -3.63 -4.57
C ILE A 297 -13.70 -4.69 -4.48
N LEU A 298 -14.13 -5.05 -3.27
CA LEU A 298 -15.12 -6.11 -3.05
C LEU A 298 -16.50 -5.71 -3.59
N VAL A 299 -17.01 -4.53 -3.26
CA VAL A 299 -18.32 -4.08 -3.76
C VAL A 299 -18.33 -4.00 -5.28
N LYS A 300 -17.27 -3.47 -5.90
CA LYS A 300 -17.11 -3.46 -7.36
C LYS A 300 -17.17 -4.86 -7.99
N ASN A 301 -16.77 -5.90 -7.27
CA ASN A 301 -16.81 -7.30 -7.71
C ASN A 301 -18.07 -8.05 -7.24
N GLY A 302 -19.12 -7.32 -6.85
CA GLY A 302 -20.44 -7.86 -6.56
C GLY A 302 -20.59 -8.46 -5.16
N PHE A 303 -19.70 -8.15 -4.23
CA PHE A 303 -19.87 -8.54 -2.84
C PHE A 303 -20.83 -7.57 -2.13
N THR A 304 -21.90 -8.09 -1.55
CA THR A 304 -22.96 -7.31 -0.87
C THR A 304 -23.03 -7.59 0.64
N ASN A 305 -22.23 -8.55 1.10
CA ASN A 305 -22.18 -9.13 2.44
C ASN A 305 -21.00 -8.62 3.28
N ILE A 306 -20.39 -7.51 2.89
CA ILE A 306 -19.19 -6.95 3.52
C ILE A 306 -19.55 -5.97 4.62
N ALA A 307 -18.92 -6.11 5.78
CA ALA A 307 -18.89 -5.13 6.85
C ALA A 307 -17.44 -4.67 7.08
N ASN A 308 -17.21 -3.36 7.02
CA ASN A 308 -15.90 -2.76 7.17
C ASN A 308 -15.67 -2.30 8.61
N TYR A 309 -14.88 -3.04 9.38
CA TYR A 309 -14.42 -2.61 10.69
C TYR A 309 -13.23 -1.64 10.53
N SER A 310 -13.54 -0.36 10.32
CA SER A 310 -12.54 0.68 10.01
C SER A 310 -11.64 1.06 11.19
N GLY A 311 -12.04 0.74 12.43
CA GLY A 311 -11.21 0.96 13.61
C GLY A 311 -9.92 0.11 13.61
N GLY A 312 -10.01 -1.08 13.01
CA GLY A 312 -8.86 -1.95 12.77
C GLY A 312 -8.16 -2.42 14.04
N ILE A 313 -6.94 -2.95 13.86
CA ILE A 313 -6.10 -3.48 14.94
C ILE A 313 -5.74 -2.40 15.97
N ASN A 314 -5.55 -1.15 15.54
CA ASN A 314 -5.24 -0.05 16.47
C ASN A 314 -6.35 0.13 17.51
N GLU A 315 -7.62 0.19 17.09
CA GLU A 315 -8.72 0.31 18.04
C GLU A 315 -8.88 -0.97 18.86
N TRP A 316 -8.79 -2.14 18.24
CA TRP A 316 -8.88 -3.44 18.92
C TRP A 316 -7.92 -3.54 20.12
N VAL A 317 -6.63 -3.26 19.90
CA VAL A 317 -5.60 -3.28 20.95
C VAL A 317 -5.83 -2.18 21.99
N ASN A 318 -6.17 -0.96 21.56
CA ASN A 318 -6.44 0.14 22.49
C ASN A 318 -7.63 -0.13 23.42
N ARG A 319 -8.56 -0.99 23.00
CA ARG A 319 -9.70 -1.44 23.79
C ARG A 319 -9.39 -2.65 24.68
N GLY A 320 -8.14 -3.12 24.67
CA GLY A 320 -7.68 -4.24 25.49
C GLY A 320 -8.09 -5.61 24.96
N GLU A 321 -8.51 -5.69 23.70
CA GLU A 321 -8.91 -6.95 23.09
C GLU A 321 -7.68 -7.78 22.68
N PRO A 322 -7.74 -9.13 22.81
CA PRO A 322 -6.58 -9.97 22.59
C PRO A 322 -6.25 -10.13 21.10
N LEU A 323 -4.96 -10.32 20.82
CA LEU A 323 -4.46 -10.81 19.53
C LEU A 323 -3.93 -12.24 19.70
N VAL A 324 -3.92 -12.99 18.61
CA VAL A 324 -3.25 -14.30 18.48
C VAL A 324 -2.12 -14.20 17.44
N SER A 325 -1.18 -15.15 17.46
CA SER A 325 -0.02 -15.24 16.55
C SER A 325 0.21 -16.68 16.11
#